data_AF-A0AAN9IS80-F1
#
_entry.id   AF-A0AAN9IS80-F1
#
_cell.length_a   1.000
_cell.length_b   1.000
_cell.length_c   1.000
_cell.angle_alpha   90.00
_cell.angle_beta   90.00
_cell.angle_gamma   90.00
#
_symmetry.space_group_name_H-M   'P 1'
#
loop_
_entity.id
_entity.type
_entity.pdbx_description
1 polymer ?
#
loop_
_entity_poly.entity_id
_entity_poly.type
_entity_poly.pdbx_seq_one_letter_code
_entity_poly.pdbx_strand_id
1 'polypeptide(L)'
;MASHFSSSHCHLPHHSSSSSSNHFSSSSSSLPRHHFSKFSLHEYQDVFKGSLATLKLREINVKDDIEEEQEIGVLVTREIKKRVDTIKWILVSMKDGEISASAYDTTWVALVEDVEGSDSPQYPSSLEWIAKNQLPDGSWGNTELFSAHDRLINTLAYVIALKSWIMHPEKCERGMGFFREYLGKLKKDNAEHMPIGFEVAFLYFLTWLVDWRFKCRIIPES
;
A
#
# COMPACT_ATOMS: atom_id res chain seq x y z
N MET A 1 38.24 35.34 26.94
CA MET A 1 38.81 34.37 25.98
C MET A 1 37.66 33.58 25.40
N ALA A 2 37.32 33.86 24.16
CA ALA A 2 36.21 33.23 23.44
C ALA A 2 36.67 31.89 22.85
N SER A 3 35.87 30.84 23.01
CA SER A 3 36.04 29.59 22.28
C SER A 3 34.81 29.37 21.41
N HIS A 4 35.05 29.42 20.11
CA HIS A 4 34.09 29.22 19.04
C HIS A 4 33.51 27.80 19.07
N PHE A 5 32.18 27.67 19.12
CA PHE A 5 31.48 26.45 18.73
C PHE A 5 31.22 26.53 17.22
N SER A 6 31.83 25.63 16.45
CA SER A 6 31.55 25.44 15.04
C SER A 6 30.40 24.44 14.93
N SER A 7 29.21 24.93 14.58
CA SER A 7 28.06 24.09 14.22
C SER A 7 28.28 23.55 12.81
N SER A 8 28.45 22.24 12.69
CA SER A 8 28.54 21.58 11.38
C SER A 8 27.11 21.31 10.87
N HIS A 9 26.63 22.17 9.98
CA HIS A 9 25.36 22.00 9.28
C HIS A 9 25.42 20.85 8.26
N CYS A 10 24.43 19.96 8.31
CA CYS A 10 24.16 18.98 7.26
C CYS A 10 23.23 19.63 6.21
N HIS A 11 23.80 20.15 5.12
CA HIS A 11 23.02 20.55 3.95
C HIS A 11 22.82 19.37 3.00
N LEU A 12 21.58 19.12 2.60
CA LEU A 12 21.24 18.32 1.42
C LEU A 12 21.86 18.94 0.15
N PRO A 13 22.06 18.17 -0.94
CA PRO A 13 22.49 18.73 -2.21
C PRO A 13 21.44 19.70 -2.76
N HIS A 14 21.75 21.00 -2.76
CA HIS A 14 20.98 22.00 -3.48
C HIS A 14 21.16 21.80 -5.00
N HIS A 15 20.10 21.37 -5.68
CA HIS A 15 20.01 21.48 -7.13
C HIS A 15 19.61 22.92 -7.49
N SER A 16 20.52 23.63 -8.16
CA SER A 16 20.25 24.92 -8.80
C SER A 16 19.34 24.71 -10.01
N SER A 17 18.07 25.10 -9.89
CA SER A 17 17.14 25.17 -11.00
C SER A 17 17.32 26.50 -11.74
N SER A 18 17.95 26.44 -12.92
CA SER A 18 17.90 27.50 -13.91
C SER A 18 16.48 27.64 -14.44
N SER A 19 15.90 28.83 -14.27
CA SER A 19 14.58 29.18 -14.77
C SER A 19 14.57 29.17 -16.30
N SER A 20 13.74 28.33 -16.89
CA SER A 20 13.32 28.45 -18.29
C SER A 20 11.79 28.46 -18.32
N SER A 21 11.25 29.66 -18.51
CA SER A 21 9.84 29.93 -18.68
C SER A 21 9.34 29.34 -20.00
N ASN A 22 8.53 28.28 -19.93
CA ASN A 22 7.73 27.84 -21.05
C ASN A 22 6.25 28.02 -20.71
N HIS A 23 5.65 29.05 -21.31
CA HIS A 23 4.21 29.19 -21.45
C HIS A 23 3.66 27.94 -22.15
N PHE A 24 2.73 27.21 -21.52
CA PHE A 24 1.98 26.17 -22.19
C PHE A 24 0.49 26.51 -22.16
N SER A 25 0.00 26.85 -23.35
CA SER A 25 -1.38 27.23 -23.64
C SER A 25 -2.35 26.08 -23.43
N SER A 26 -3.45 26.37 -22.75
CA SER A 26 -4.60 25.48 -22.58
C SER A 26 -5.21 25.10 -23.93
N SER A 27 -5.03 23.84 -24.34
CA SER A 27 -5.73 23.24 -25.47
C SER A 27 -6.45 21.99 -24.98
N SER A 28 -7.77 22.10 -24.88
CA SER A 28 -8.68 20.99 -24.59
C SER A 28 -8.67 20.00 -25.76
N SER A 29 -7.97 18.88 -25.60
CA SER A 29 -8.08 17.72 -26.49
C SER A 29 -8.71 16.56 -25.73
N SER A 30 -9.88 16.12 -26.20
CA SER A 30 -10.60 14.92 -25.80
C SER A 30 -9.69 13.69 -25.73
N LEU A 31 -9.59 13.08 -24.55
CA LEU A 31 -8.85 11.84 -24.32
C LEU A 31 -9.54 10.64 -25.03
N PRO A 32 -8.80 9.77 -25.73
CA PRO A 32 -9.34 8.54 -26.28
C PRO A 32 -9.79 7.59 -25.17
N ARG A 33 -10.98 6.98 -25.33
CA ARG A 33 -11.44 5.86 -24.48
C ARG A 33 -10.48 4.69 -24.65
N HIS A 34 -9.57 4.51 -23.70
CA HIS A 34 -8.82 3.28 -23.60
C HIS A 34 -9.72 2.17 -23.08
N HIS A 35 -9.72 1.07 -23.83
CA HIS A 35 -10.42 -0.16 -23.57
C HIS A 35 -10.24 -0.60 -22.11
N PHE A 36 -11.35 -0.72 -21.39
CA PHE A 36 -11.42 -1.52 -20.18
C PHE A 36 -11.00 -2.95 -20.55
N SER A 37 -9.81 -3.35 -20.10
CA SER A 37 -9.43 -4.77 -20.06
C SER A 37 -10.54 -5.52 -19.33
N LYS A 38 -11.03 -6.60 -19.94
CA LYS A 38 -12.02 -7.49 -19.31
C LYS A 38 -11.42 -8.02 -18.02
N PHE A 39 -11.81 -7.42 -16.89
CA PHE A 39 -11.53 -8.00 -15.58
C PHE A 39 -12.15 -9.39 -15.53
N SER A 40 -11.31 -10.39 -15.24
CA SER A 40 -11.70 -11.78 -15.18
C SER A 40 -12.75 -11.97 -14.08
N LEU A 41 -13.95 -12.42 -14.47
CA LEU A 41 -15.05 -12.74 -13.57
C LEU A 41 -14.76 -13.96 -12.67
N HIS A 42 -13.53 -14.50 -12.71
CA HIS A 42 -13.15 -15.73 -12.04
C HIS A 42 -12.91 -15.55 -10.53
N GLU A 43 -12.53 -14.36 -10.07
CA GLU A 43 -12.26 -14.11 -8.63
C GLU A 43 -13.52 -13.83 -7.79
N TYR A 44 -14.64 -13.46 -8.41
CA TYR A 44 -15.90 -13.25 -7.68
C TYR A 44 -16.79 -14.50 -7.60
N GLN A 45 -16.41 -15.59 -8.28
CA GLN A 45 -17.22 -16.80 -8.27
C GLN A 45 -17.35 -17.39 -6.86
N ASP A 46 -16.35 -17.24 -6.00
CA ASP A 46 -16.36 -17.88 -4.68
C ASP A 46 -17.22 -17.12 -3.65
N VAL A 47 -17.37 -15.79 -3.81
CA VAL A 47 -18.30 -14.98 -3.03
C VAL A 47 -19.76 -15.33 -3.35
N PHE A 48 -20.04 -15.58 -4.63
CA PHE A 48 -21.37 -16.03 -5.07
C PHE A 48 -21.62 -17.51 -4.75
N LYS A 49 -20.62 -18.39 -4.88
CA LYS A 49 -20.74 -19.82 -4.53
C LYS A 49 -20.95 -20.01 -3.03
N GLY A 50 -20.29 -19.23 -2.17
CA GLY A 50 -20.50 -19.30 -0.71
C GLY A 50 -21.94 -18.95 -0.30
N SER A 51 -22.49 -17.89 -0.90
CA SER A 51 -23.87 -17.45 -0.65
C SER A 51 -24.92 -18.40 -1.24
N LEU A 52 -24.63 -19.04 -2.38
CA LEU A 52 -25.51 -20.04 -3.00
C LEU A 52 -25.43 -21.40 -2.30
N ALA A 53 -24.26 -21.77 -1.76
CA ALA A 53 -24.06 -22.99 -0.97
C ALA A 53 -24.79 -22.91 0.38
N THR A 54 -24.85 -21.74 1.01
CA THR A 54 -25.74 -21.51 2.18
C THR A 54 -27.23 -21.61 1.83
N LEU A 55 -27.60 -21.34 0.58
CA LEU A 55 -28.96 -21.56 0.06
C LEU A 55 -29.18 -22.99 -0.47
N LYS A 56 -28.14 -23.83 -0.40
CA LYS A 56 -28.18 -25.24 -0.78
C LYS A 56 -28.08 -26.11 0.47
N LEU A 57 -28.96 -25.86 1.45
CA LEU A 57 -29.16 -26.80 2.55
C LEU A 57 -30.56 -27.39 2.45
N ARG A 58 -30.60 -28.73 2.43
CA ARG A 58 -31.76 -29.63 2.49
C ARG A 58 -32.28 -30.10 1.11
N GLU A 59 -31.51 -31.00 0.50
CA GLU A 59 -32.14 -32.23 -0.03
C GLU A 59 -32.75 -32.98 1.17
N ILE A 60 -33.91 -32.52 1.66
CA ILE A 60 -34.76 -33.33 2.53
C ILE A 60 -35.94 -33.75 1.68
N ASN A 61 -35.85 -35.00 1.24
CA ASN A 61 -36.97 -35.81 0.84
C ASN A 61 -38.13 -35.63 1.85
N VAL A 62 -39.29 -35.16 1.41
CA VAL A 62 -40.64 -35.66 1.72
C VAL A 62 -41.70 -34.70 1.13
N LYS A 63 -42.80 -35.32 0.71
CA LYS A 63 -44.00 -34.77 0.08
C LYS A 63 -44.68 -33.67 0.88
N ASP A 64 -45.44 -32.86 0.13
CA ASP A 64 -46.50 -31.93 0.53
C ASP A 64 -46.04 -30.73 1.39
N ASP A 65 -46.00 -29.53 0.79
CA ASP A 65 -46.67 -28.30 1.29
C ASP A 65 -46.21 -27.03 0.51
N ILE A 66 -47.19 -26.29 -0.02
CA ILE A 66 -47.03 -25.10 -0.88
C ILE A 66 -46.52 -23.86 -0.07
N GLU A 67 -46.48 -23.96 1.25
CA GLU A 67 -46.19 -22.84 2.17
C GLU A 67 -44.68 -22.58 2.37
N GLU A 68 -43.82 -23.59 2.38
CA GLU A 68 -42.36 -23.43 2.57
C GLU A 68 -41.68 -22.72 1.38
N GLU A 69 -42.11 -22.99 0.15
CA GLU A 69 -41.55 -22.32 -1.06
C GLU A 69 -41.84 -20.81 -1.05
N GLN A 70 -42.99 -20.42 -0.48
CA GLN A 70 -43.42 -19.02 -0.44
C GLN A 70 -42.59 -18.21 0.57
N GLU A 71 -42.21 -18.81 1.70
CA GLU A 71 -41.38 -18.17 2.73
C GLU A 71 -39.93 -17.97 2.25
N ILE A 72 -39.37 -18.96 1.53
CA ILE A 72 -38.03 -18.86 0.92
C ILE A 72 -38.00 -17.74 -0.13
N GLY A 73 -39.04 -17.62 -0.97
CA GLY A 73 -39.14 -16.56 -1.97
C GLY A 73 -39.15 -15.15 -1.36
N VAL A 74 -39.82 -14.97 -0.22
CA VAL A 74 -39.85 -13.70 0.53
C VAL A 74 -38.47 -13.38 1.11
N LEU A 75 -37.76 -14.38 1.65
CA LEU A 75 -36.40 -14.20 2.18
C LEU A 75 -35.40 -13.82 1.09
N VAL A 76 -35.43 -14.50 -0.06
CA VAL A 76 -34.57 -14.19 -1.22
C VAL A 76 -34.83 -12.77 -1.72
N THR A 77 -36.10 -12.37 -1.85
CA THR A 77 -36.46 -11.01 -2.30
C THR A 77 -35.97 -9.94 -1.33
N ARG A 78 -36.04 -10.21 -0.01
CA ARG A 78 -35.53 -9.30 1.03
C ARG A 78 -34.01 -9.11 0.91
N GLU A 79 -33.26 -10.19 0.71
CA GLU A 79 -31.80 -10.13 0.56
C GLU A 79 -31.39 -9.40 -0.73
N ILE A 80 -32.09 -9.65 -1.84
CA ILE A 80 -31.86 -8.91 -3.10
C ILE A 80 -32.09 -7.41 -2.88
N LYS A 81 -33.20 -7.03 -2.24
CA LYS A 81 -33.52 -5.63 -1.96
C LYS A 81 -32.42 -4.98 -1.11
N LYS A 82 -31.97 -5.67 -0.05
CA LYS A 82 -30.87 -5.20 0.80
C LYS A 82 -29.60 -4.94 0.00
N ARG A 83 -29.19 -5.86 -0.88
CA ARG A 83 -28.00 -5.68 -1.74
C ARG A 83 -28.16 -4.53 -2.73
N VAL A 84 -29.34 -4.38 -3.33
CA VAL A 84 -29.66 -3.25 -4.22
C VAL A 84 -29.52 -1.93 -3.47
N ASP A 85 -30.05 -1.85 -2.26
CA ASP A 85 -29.98 -0.63 -1.44
C ASP A 85 -28.53 -0.33 -1.02
N THR A 86 -27.72 -1.36 -0.69
CA THR A 86 -26.28 -1.19 -0.47
C THR A 86 -25.55 -0.66 -1.70
N ILE A 87 -25.80 -1.22 -2.89
CA ILE A 87 -25.15 -0.78 -4.13
C ILE A 87 -25.54 0.66 -4.46
N LYS A 88 -26.82 1.01 -4.32
CA LYS A 88 -27.28 2.41 -4.48
C LYS A 88 -26.57 3.34 -3.51
N TRP A 89 -26.41 2.92 -2.26
CA TRP A 89 -25.70 3.71 -1.26
C TRP A 89 -24.23 3.93 -1.66
N ILE A 90 -23.50 2.87 -2.05
CA ILE A 90 -22.11 2.96 -2.52
C ILE A 90 -21.99 3.96 -3.67
N LEU A 91 -22.86 3.86 -4.68
CA LEU A 91 -22.85 4.74 -5.85
C LEU A 91 -23.13 6.21 -5.49
N VAL A 92 -24.03 6.46 -4.54
CA VAL A 92 -24.34 7.81 -4.07
C VAL A 92 -23.25 8.37 -3.16
N SER A 93 -22.52 7.52 -2.42
CA SER A 93 -21.42 7.93 -1.54
C SER A 93 -20.08 8.12 -2.26
N MET A 94 -20.00 7.86 -3.57
CA MET A 94 -18.76 8.01 -4.34
C MET A 94 -18.22 9.45 -4.27
N LYS A 95 -16.94 9.59 -3.91
CA LYS A 95 -16.19 10.86 -3.95
C LYS A 95 -14.95 10.67 -4.83
N ASP A 96 -13.76 10.94 -4.30
CA ASP A 96 -12.48 10.85 -5.00
C ASP A 96 -12.01 9.40 -5.25
N GLY A 97 -12.77 8.42 -4.77
CA GLY A 97 -12.48 6.99 -4.85
C GLY A 97 -12.28 6.37 -3.47
N GLU A 98 -12.50 5.05 -3.40
CA GLU A 98 -12.20 4.25 -2.22
C GLU A 98 -11.10 3.25 -2.62
N ILE A 99 -9.89 3.48 -2.12
CA ILE A 99 -8.71 2.66 -2.39
C ILE A 99 -8.00 2.35 -1.08
N SER A 100 -7.36 1.19 -1.01
CA SER A 100 -6.50 0.87 0.13
C SER A 100 -5.27 1.78 0.14
N ALA A 101 -4.80 2.11 1.35
CA ALA A 101 -3.56 2.84 1.50
C ALA A 101 -2.38 1.97 1.04
N SER A 102 -1.50 2.55 0.23
CA SER A 102 -0.30 1.91 -0.27
C SER A 102 0.86 2.19 0.68
N ALA A 103 1.50 1.10 1.09
CA ALA A 103 2.65 1.16 1.97
C ALA A 103 3.82 1.93 1.31
N TYR A 104 4.12 1.54 0.07
CA TYR A 104 5.11 2.19 -0.77
C TYR A 104 4.86 3.71 -0.93
N ASP A 105 3.64 4.11 -1.29
CA ASP A 105 3.36 5.53 -1.57
C ASP A 105 3.42 6.40 -0.31
N THR A 106 2.92 5.88 0.81
CA THR A 106 2.97 6.58 2.11
C THR A 106 4.41 6.78 2.59
N THR A 107 5.34 5.90 2.19
CA THR A 107 6.78 6.06 2.48
C THR A 107 7.31 7.36 1.88
N TRP A 108 7.01 7.65 0.62
CA TRP A 108 7.50 8.86 -0.04
C TRP A 108 6.99 10.12 0.65
N VAL A 109 5.73 10.11 1.11
CA VAL A 109 5.17 11.21 1.90
C VAL A 109 5.84 11.33 3.26
N ALA A 110 6.11 10.20 3.92
CA ALA A 110 6.77 10.15 5.22
C ALA A 110 8.22 10.64 5.21
N LEU A 111 8.87 10.66 4.05
CA LEU A 111 10.26 11.12 3.88
C LEU A 111 10.40 12.61 3.61
N VAL A 112 9.29 13.33 3.40
CA VAL A 112 9.33 14.77 3.16
C VAL A 112 9.76 15.48 4.44
N GLU A 113 10.84 16.24 4.36
CA GLU A 113 11.34 17.08 5.46
C GLU A 113 10.47 18.33 5.60
N ASP A 114 10.36 18.81 6.83
CA ASP A 114 9.67 20.05 7.15
C ASP A 114 10.26 21.24 6.39
N VAL A 115 9.39 22.02 5.74
CA VAL A 115 9.79 23.15 4.89
C VAL A 115 10.49 24.27 5.67
N GLU A 116 10.25 24.35 6.98
CA GLU A 116 10.89 25.32 7.87
C GLU A 116 12.24 24.82 8.42
N GLY A 117 12.68 23.62 8.03
CA GLY A 117 14.02 23.09 8.35
C GLY A 117 14.16 22.61 9.80
N SER A 118 13.08 22.12 10.42
CA SER A 118 13.11 21.63 11.80
C SER A 118 13.76 20.26 12.01
N ASP A 119 14.47 19.72 11.01
CA ASP A 119 14.99 18.34 10.98
C ASP A 119 13.93 17.30 11.38
N SER A 120 12.66 17.55 11.00
CA SER A 120 11.51 16.74 11.36
C SER A 120 10.63 16.45 10.13
N PRO A 121 9.78 15.40 10.16
CA PRO A 121 8.94 15.05 9.02
C PRO A 121 7.82 16.07 8.83
N GLN A 122 7.61 16.51 7.58
CA GLN A 122 6.51 17.40 7.20
C GLN A 122 5.13 16.79 7.51
N TYR A 123 5.03 15.46 7.44
CA TYR A 123 3.79 14.70 7.65
C TYR A 123 3.99 13.58 8.69
N PRO A 124 4.03 13.90 10.00
CA PRO A 124 4.25 12.91 11.06
C PRO A 124 3.19 11.79 11.10
N SER A 125 1.95 12.10 10.70
CA SER A 125 0.84 11.14 10.63
C SER A 125 1.12 10.00 9.65
N SER A 126 1.87 10.26 8.58
CA SER A 126 2.28 9.22 7.64
C SER A 126 3.14 8.20 8.37
N LEU A 127 4.17 8.63 9.10
CA LEU A 127 5.04 7.72 9.87
C LEU A 127 4.28 6.94 10.96
N GLU A 128 3.33 7.58 11.64
CA GLU A 128 2.51 6.89 12.62
C GLU A 128 1.65 5.78 11.98
N TRP A 129 1.08 6.05 10.80
CA TRP A 129 0.37 5.04 10.02
C TRP A 129 1.29 3.86 9.68
N ILE A 130 2.51 4.15 9.22
CA ILE A 130 3.52 3.12 8.90
C ILE A 130 3.77 2.22 10.11
N ALA A 131 4.03 2.83 11.26
CA ALA A 131 4.34 2.11 12.48
C ALA A 131 3.17 1.20 12.93
N LYS A 132 1.93 1.66 12.78
CA LYS A 132 0.72 0.92 13.16
C LYS A 132 0.38 -0.25 12.21
N ASN A 133 0.79 -0.18 10.95
CA ASN A 133 0.40 -1.15 9.92
C ASN A 133 1.45 -2.24 9.63
N GLN A 134 2.42 -2.45 10.53
CA GLN A 134 3.35 -3.58 10.40
C GLN A 134 2.61 -4.90 10.66
N LEU A 135 2.81 -5.87 9.78
CA LEU A 135 2.19 -7.19 9.86
C LEU A 135 2.87 -8.07 10.92
N PRO A 136 2.21 -9.14 11.39
CA PRO A 136 2.77 -10.01 12.44
C PRO A 136 4.11 -10.66 12.07
N ASP A 137 4.35 -10.93 10.78
CA ASP A 137 5.60 -11.48 10.24
C ASP A 137 6.72 -10.43 10.12
N GLY A 138 6.46 -9.17 10.48
CA GLY A 138 7.40 -8.06 10.41
C GLY A 138 7.39 -7.33 9.07
N SER A 139 6.66 -7.81 8.06
CA SER A 139 6.56 -7.16 6.75
C SER A 139 5.48 -6.07 6.69
N TRP A 140 5.41 -5.40 5.55
CA TRP A 140 4.29 -4.55 5.15
C TRP A 140 3.84 -4.91 3.74
N GLY A 141 2.57 -4.65 3.44
CA GLY A 141 1.95 -4.89 2.15
C GLY A 141 0.52 -5.36 2.31
N ASN A 142 -0.05 -5.95 1.25
CA ASN A 142 -1.44 -6.41 1.27
C ASN A 142 -1.64 -7.57 2.28
N THR A 143 -2.65 -7.46 3.15
CA THR A 143 -3.02 -8.48 4.14
C THR A 143 -3.78 -9.66 3.56
N GLU A 144 -4.50 -9.46 2.46
CA GLU A 144 -5.40 -10.45 1.85
C GLU A 144 -4.67 -11.32 0.83
N LEU A 145 -3.69 -10.74 0.11
CA LEU A 145 -2.94 -11.42 -0.93
C LEU A 145 -1.44 -11.30 -0.68
N PHE A 146 -0.75 -12.43 -0.63
CA PHE A 146 0.71 -12.46 -0.50
C PHE A 146 1.37 -12.46 -1.88
N SER A 147 2.16 -11.43 -2.16
CA SER A 147 3.11 -11.37 -3.28
C SER A 147 4.50 -11.06 -2.70
N ALA A 148 5.52 -11.83 -3.09
CA ALA A 148 6.86 -11.61 -2.53
C ALA A 148 7.41 -10.25 -2.99
N HIS A 149 7.12 -9.87 -4.23
CA HIS A 149 7.46 -8.56 -4.79
C HIS A 149 6.79 -7.42 -4.00
N ASP A 150 5.47 -7.50 -3.77
CA ASP A 150 4.73 -6.51 -2.97
C ASP A 150 5.28 -6.41 -1.54
N ARG A 151 5.44 -7.56 -0.86
CA ARG A 151 5.92 -7.57 0.52
C ARG A 151 7.34 -7.03 0.65
N LEU A 152 8.24 -7.37 -0.27
CA LEU A 152 9.62 -6.94 -0.20
C LEU A 152 9.78 -5.44 -0.47
N ILE A 153 9.11 -4.89 -1.48
CA ILE A 153 9.23 -3.47 -1.79
C ILE A 153 8.61 -2.59 -0.70
N ASN A 154 7.40 -2.95 -0.21
CA ASN A 154 6.73 -2.22 0.87
C ASN A 154 7.51 -2.29 2.18
N THR A 155 8.02 -3.48 2.54
CA THR A 155 8.83 -3.64 3.76
C THR A 155 10.11 -2.82 3.69
N LEU A 156 10.79 -2.84 2.55
CA LEU A 156 12.04 -2.12 2.38
C LEU A 156 11.82 -0.60 2.45
N ALA A 157 10.80 -0.09 1.74
CA ALA A 157 10.41 1.31 1.76
C ALA A 157 10.17 1.80 3.20
N TYR A 158 9.43 1.03 4.00
CA TYR A 158 9.09 1.45 5.35
C TYR A 158 10.19 1.31 6.38
N VAL A 159 11.02 0.28 6.30
CA VAL A 159 12.23 0.23 7.14
C VAL A 159 13.07 1.48 6.91
N ILE A 160 13.19 1.89 5.65
CA ILE A 160 13.93 3.06 5.25
C ILE A 160 13.30 4.34 5.84
N ALA A 161 11.99 4.57 5.69
CA ALA A 161 11.33 5.75 6.28
C ALA A 161 11.49 5.83 7.79
N LEU A 162 11.27 4.72 8.50
CA LEU A 162 11.44 4.68 9.95
C LEU A 162 12.90 4.96 10.37
N LYS A 163 13.87 4.46 9.61
CA LYS A 163 15.30 4.71 9.85
C LYS A 163 15.72 6.13 9.59
N SER A 164 15.20 6.77 8.53
CA SER A 164 15.51 8.16 8.20
C SER A 164 15.19 9.11 9.35
N TRP A 165 14.15 8.79 10.13
CA TRP A 165 13.72 9.59 11.28
C TRP A 165 14.10 8.98 12.64
N ILE A 166 14.90 7.91 12.67
CA ILE A 166 15.35 7.24 13.90
C ILE A 166 14.17 6.83 14.80
N MET A 167 13.11 6.29 14.20
CA MET A 167 11.89 5.90 14.92
C MET A 167 11.66 4.39 14.85
N HIS A 168 11.03 3.86 15.89
CA HIS A 168 10.59 2.46 15.98
C HIS A 168 11.68 1.42 15.58
N PRO A 169 12.86 1.45 16.24
CA PRO A 169 13.98 0.55 15.88
C PRO A 169 13.58 -0.93 15.93
N GLU A 170 12.69 -1.32 16.84
CA GLU A 170 12.15 -2.67 16.94
C GLU A 170 11.37 -3.10 15.69
N LYS A 171 10.64 -2.17 15.07
CA LYS A 171 9.90 -2.44 13.83
C LYS A 171 10.84 -2.53 12.65
N CYS A 172 11.87 -1.68 12.61
CA CYS A 172 12.93 -1.76 11.62
C CYS A 172 13.65 -3.11 11.67
N GLU A 173 13.97 -3.61 12.87
CA GLU A 173 14.64 -4.90 13.05
C GLU A 173 13.80 -6.07 12.55
N ARG A 174 12.50 -6.10 12.90
CA ARG A 174 11.58 -7.12 12.41
C ARG A 174 11.41 -7.07 10.89
N GLY A 175 11.26 -5.87 10.32
CA GLY A 175 11.19 -5.69 8.87
C GLY A 175 12.46 -6.15 8.15
N MET A 176 13.63 -5.83 8.70
CA MET A 176 14.90 -6.33 8.17
C MET A 176 15.07 -7.84 8.35
N GLY A 177 14.49 -8.43 9.41
CA GLY A 177 14.40 -9.87 9.62
C GLY A 177 13.63 -10.54 8.49
N PHE A 178 12.40 -10.08 8.25
CA PHE A 178 11.58 -10.54 7.13
C PHE A 178 12.31 -10.38 5.78
N PHE A 179 12.87 -9.20 5.52
CA PHE A 179 13.56 -8.89 4.27
C PHE A 179 14.69 -9.89 3.98
N ARG A 180 15.55 -10.18 4.97
CA ARG A 180 16.67 -11.13 4.80
C ARG A 180 16.18 -12.55 4.52
N GLU A 181 15.11 -12.98 5.16
CA GLU A 181 14.56 -14.32 4.97
C GLU A 181 13.92 -14.48 3.58
N TYR A 182 13.21 -13.45 3.11
CA TYR A 182 12.41 -13.52 1.89
C TYR A 182 13.14 -13.06 0.62
N LEU A 183 14.23 -12.31 0.73
CA LEU A 183 15.01 -11.87 -0.44
C LEU A 183 15.50 -13.05 -1.29
N GLY A 184 15.93 -14.14 -0.65
CA GLY A 184 16.35 -15.36 -1.35
C GLY A 184 15.21 -16.10 -2.05
N LYS A 185 13.96 -15.87 -1.62
CA LYS A 185 12.75 -16.48 -2.18
C LYS A 185 12.23 -15.69 -3.39
N LEU A 186 12.65 -14.44 -3.58
CA LEU A 186 12.23 -13.57 -4.70
C LEU A 186 12.48 -14.21 -6.07
N LYS A 187 13.61 -14.91 -6.26
CA LYS A 187 13.93 -15.59 -7.53
C LYS A 187 12.95 -16.70 -7.92
N LYS A 188 12.19 -17.22 -6.96
CA LYS A 188 11.22 -18.30 -7.17
C LYS A 188 9.79 -17.78 -7.36
N ASP A 189 9.57 -16.48 -7.15
CA ASP A 189 8.25 -15.87 -7.25
C ASP A 189 7.87 -15.63 -8.72
N ASN A 190 6.57 -15.65 -9.01
CA ASN A 190 6.07 -15.46 -10.37
C ASN A 190 6.17 -13.98 -10.76
N ALA A 191 6.88 -13.68 -11.86
CA ALA A 191 7.02 -12.32 -12.38
C ALA A 191 5.72 -11.76 -13.00
N GLU A 192 4.73 -12.62 -13.28
CA GLU A 192 3.46 -12.22 -13.89
C GLU A 192 2.69 -11.17 -13.08
N HIS A 193 2.81 -11.19 -11.75
CA HIS A 193 2.14 -10.25 -10.85
C HIS A 193 3.11 -9.26 -10.19
N MET A 194 4.24 -9.01 -10.85
CA MET A 194 5.21 -8.04 -10.36
C MET A 194 4.61 -6.63 -10.38
N PRO A 195 4.73 -5.85 -9.29
CA PRO A 195 4.31 -4.45 -9.27
C PRO A 195 5.00 -3.65 -10.38
N ILE A 196 4.26 -2.71 -10.97
CA ILE A 196 4.76 -1.87 -12.05
C ILE A 196 5.99 -1.08 -11.56
N GLY A 197 7.10 -1.18 -12.29
CA GLY A 197 8.34 -0.46 -11.97
C GLY A 197 9.09 -1.02 -10.76
N PHE A 198 8.74 -2.22 -10.29
CA PHE A 198 9.41 -2.88 -9.17
C PHE A 198 10.93 -2.90 -9.36
N GLU A 199 11.44 -3.26 -10.53
CA GLU A 199 12.88 -3.39 -10.74
C GLU A 199 13.62 -2.05 -10.57
N VAL A 200 12.99 -0.93 -10.94
CA VAL A 200 13.60 0.39 -10.78
C VAL A 200 13.50 0.85 -9.32
N ALA A 201 12.30 0.77 -8.74
CA ALA A 201 12.03 1.26 -7.40
C ALA A 201 12.71 0.41 -6.31
N PHE A 202 12.70 -0.91 -6.46
CA PHE A 202 13.35 -1.83 -5.53
C PHE A 202 14.87 -1.66 -5.55
N LEU A 203 15.47 -1.50 -6.74
CA LEU A 203 16.91 -1.21 -6.85
C LEU A 203 17.27 0.13 -6.21
N TYR A 204 16.45 1.18 -6.40
CA TYR A 204 16.65 2.46 -5.73
C TYR A 204 16.72 2.31 -4.20
N PHE A 205 15.74 1.62 -3.60
CA PHE A 205 15.73 1.42 -2.16
C PHE A 205 16.88 0.54 -1.66
N LEU A 206 17.30 -0.46 -2.43
CA LEU A 206 18.49 -1.26 -2.11
C LEU A 206 19.75 -0.40 -2.09
N THR A 207 19.94 0.44 -3.11
CA THR A 207 21.07 1.38 -3.16
C THR A 207 21.04 2.33 -1.98
N TRP A 208 19.86 2.86 -1.64
CA TRP A 208 19.73 3.78 -0.51
C TRP A 208 20.05 3.12 0.84
N LEU A 209 19.58 1.88 1.06
CA LEU A 209 19.90 1.12 2.26
C LEU A 209 21.41 0.82 2.39
N VAL A 210 22.08 0.59 1.26
CA VAL A 210 23.53 0.40 1.22
C VAL A 210 24.26 1.71 1.53
N ASP A 211 23.88 2.83 0.89
CA ASP A 211 24.47 4.16 1.16
C ASP A 211 24.30 4.56 2.63
N TRP A 212 23.11 4.31 3.20
CA TRP A 212 22.82 4.52 4.62
C TRP A 212 23.72 3.68 5.53
N ARG A 213 23.91 2.39 5.22
CA ARG A 213 24.81 1.51 5.98
C ARG A 213 26.26 2.01 5.99
N PHE A 214 26.70 2.69 4.93
CA PHE A 214 28.02 3.33 4.90
C PHE A 214 28.05 4.62 5.72
N LYS A 215 27.02 5.47 5.63
CA LYS A 215 26.93 6.70 6.44
C LYS A 215 26.87 6.43 7.95
N CYS A 216 26.07 5.47 8.42
CA CYS A 216 25.99 5.14 9.84
C CYS A 216 27.26 4.48 10.42
N ARG A 217 28.14 3.89 9.59
CA ARG A 217 29.43 3.36 10.05
C ARG A 217 30.50 4.43 10.29
N ILE A 218 30.30 5.63 9.72
CA ILE A 218 31.26 6.74 9.80
C ILE A 218 30.95 7.68 10.97
N ILE A 219 29.75 7.59 11.56
CA ILE A 219 29.43 8.30 12.81
C ILE A 219 29.92 7.43 13.98
N PRO A 220 30.99 7.84 14.71
CA PRO A 220 31.46 7.10 15.86
C PRO A 220 30.39 7.18 16.95
N GLU A 221 30.10 6.06 17.63
CA GLU A 221 29.34 6.09 18.88
C GLU A 221 30.08 7.01 19.86
N SER A 222 29.43 8.13 20.22
CA SER A 222 29.92 9.14 21.16
C SER A 222 29.61 8.76 22.60
#